data_AF-A0AAU9TLC6-F1
#
_entry.id   AF-A0AAU9TLC6-F1
#
_cell.length_a   1.000
_cell.length_b   1.000
_cell.length_c   1.000
_cell.angle_alpha   90.00
_cell.angle_beta   90.00
_cell.angle_gamma   90.00
#
_symmetry.space_group_name_H-M   'P 1'
#
loop_
_entity.id
_entity.type
_entity.pdbx_description
1 polymer ?
#
loop_
_entity_poly.entity_id
_entity_poly.type
_entity_poly.pdbx_seq_one_letter_code
_entity_poly.pdbx_strand_id
1 'polypeptide(L)'
;MAYYEDIIINEDERTMCNLCETILDDKSVENHLNCKNHNNMYIQRLMIQNNVIVRENKGHCLICKVNLEDLLGHIQSFQHQGLMLQINAIVERDGAFLELPHNIREPRLNVYCTICDGYVDFSLKKLEEHIHSPNHKRARAMAVQPYNGIFSVEGSNDDLWCKICQVYFENYIEIIFEHVDEDKEHNTRLTKILGLIEGQNITIDKYLTNVTEDKAMCNKCNTEVSCNVDNLERHIKGKRHDNKK
;
A
#
# COMPACT_ATOMS: atom_id res chain seq x y z
N MET A 1 -5.11 22.76 17.07
CA MET A 1 -3.99 22.73 16.10
C MET A 1 -4.62 22.69 14.73
N ALA A 2 -4.16 23.52 13.79
CA ALA A 2 -4.66 23.58 12.43
C ALA A 2 -3.95 22.50 11.59
N TYR A 3 -4.71 21.56 11.02
CA TYR A 3 -4.15 20.39 10.32
C TYR A 3 -4.21 20.62 8.81
N TYR A 4 -3.13 21.19 8.27
CA TYR A 4 -3.00 21.56 6.86
C TYR A 4 -2.88 20.37 5.90
N GLU A 5 -2.67 19.15 6.41
CA GLU A 5 -2.56 17.91 5.62
C GLU A 5 -3.83 17.60 4.81
N ASP A 6 -4.97 18.14 5.23
CA ASP A 6 -6.25 18.01 4.52
C ASP A 6 -6.44 19.03 3.42
N ILE A 7 -5.54 19.99 3.26
CA ILE A 7 -5.64 21.06 2.27
C ILE A 7 -4.86 20.67 1.02
N ILE A 8 -5.58 20.48 -0.08
CA ILE A 8 -5.04 20.10 -1.39
C ILE A 8 -5.39 21.15 -2.44
N ILE A 9 -4.65 21.15 -3.55
CA ILE A 9 -5.02 21.90 -4.75
C ILE A 9 -5.70 20.90 -5.69
N ASN A 10 -6.95 21.15 -6.07
CA ASN A 10 -7.69 20.28 -6.99
C ASN A 10 -7.25 20.50 -8.46
N GLU A 11 -7.83 19.72 -9.38
CA GLU A 11 -7.52 19.81 -10.81
C GLU A 11 -7.82 21.18 -11.44
N ASP A 12 -8.70 21.97 -10.81
CA ASP A 12 -9.04 23.34 -11.24
C ASP A 12 -8.10 24.40 -10.63
N GLU A 13 -6.97 24.00 -10.05
CA GLU A 13 -6.02 24.87 -9.33
C GLU A 13 -6.63 25.59 -8.11
N ARG A 14 -7.73 25.06 -7.55
CA ARG A 14 -8.39 25.63 -6.37
C ARG A 14 -8.02 24.89 -5.09
N THR A 15 -7.78 25.66 -4.03
CA THR A 15 -7.54 25.12 -2.70
C THR A 15 -8.82 24.45 -2.17
N MET A 16 -8.72 23.23 -1.66
CA MET A 16 -9.84 22.44 -1.17
C MET A 16 -9.45 21.68 0.10
N CYS A 17 -10.37 21.59 1.06
CA CYS A 17 -10.23 20.64 2.16
C CYS A 17 -10.75 19.26 1.74
N ASN A 18 -9.89 18.26 1.65
CA ASN A 18 -10.24 16.88 1.30
C ASN A 18 -11.17 16.22 2.34
N LEU A 19 -10.97 16.56 3.62
CA LEU A 19 -11.81 16.06 4.71
C LEU A 19 -13.25 16.57 4.61
N CYS A 20 -13.43 17.87 4.35
CA CYS A 20 -14.73 18.53 4.32
C CYS A 20 -15.34 18.68 2.91
N GLU A 21 -14.61 18.30 1.86
CA GLU A 21 -14.95 18.53 0.45
C GLU A 21 -15.31 19.99 0.10
N THR A 22 -14.74 20.93 0.84
CA THR A 22 -15.09 22.34 0.71
C THR A 22 -13.98 23.05 -0.05
N ILE A 23 -14.35 23.74 -1.14
CA ILE A 23 -13.45 24.66 -1.84
C ILE A 23 -13.21 25.87 -0.94
N LEU A 24 -11.93 26.20 -0.73
CA LEU A 24 -11.48 27.26 0.14
C LEU A 24 -10.91 28.40 -0.71
N ASP A 25 -11.29 29.63 -0.40
CA ASP A 25 -10.57 30.80 -0.88
C ASP A 25 -9.30 30.98 -0.02
N ASP A 26 -8.18 31.47 -0.58
CA ASP A 26 -6.89 31.59 0.10
C ASP A 26 -6.95 32.31 1.47
N LYS A 27 -7.90 33.22 1.65
CA LYS A 27 -8.11 33.98 2.89
C LYS A 27 -8.92 33.23 3.97
N SER A 28 -9.36 32.01 3.68
CA SER A 28 -10.35 31.27 4.49
C SER A 28 -9.84 29.96 5.10
N VAL A 29 -8.61 29.52 4.80
CA VAL A 29 -8.07 28.24 5.27
C VAL A 29 -8.01 28.18 6.80
N GLU A 30 -7.42 29.17 7.46
CA GLU A 30 -7.31 29.16 8.93
C GLU A 30 -8.68 29.24 9.61
N ASN A 31 -9.62 30.01 9.04
CA ASN A 31 -10.99 30.08 9.54
C ASN A 31 -11.73 28.73 9.38
N HIS A 32 -11.48 28.03 8.27
CA HIS A 32 -12.03 26.72 8.00
C HIS A 32 -11.50 25.68 8.98
N LEU A 33 -10.17 25.60 9.18
CA LEU A 33 -9.54 24.63 10.06
C LEU A 33 -9.98 24.80 11.54
N ASN A 34 -10.32 26.01 11.95
CA ASN A 34 -10.85 26.31 13.28
C ASN A 34 -12.37 26.18 13.39
N CYS A 35 -13.09 25.89 12.31
CA CYS A 35 -14.56 25.82 12.36
C CYS A 35 -15.03 24.54 13.06
N LYS A 36 -16.18 24.64 13.75
CA LYS A 36 -16.76 23.52 14.52
C LYS A 36 -17.04 22.29 13.66
N ASN A 37 -17.46 22.49 12.40
CA ASN A 37 -17.75 21.39 11.50
C ASN A 37 -16.49 20.60 11.11
N HIS A 38 -15.44 21.31 10.70
CA HIS A 38 -14.14 20.70 10.38
C HIS A 38 -13.59 19.94 11.58
N ASN A 39 -13.62 20.55 12.76
CA ASN A 39 -13.17 19.88 13.99
C ASN A 39 -13.97 18.60 14.29
N ASN A 40 -15.30 18.61 14.11
CA ASN A 40 -16.11 17.41 14.29
C ASN A 40 -15.73 16.29 13.31
N MET A 41 -15.55 16.62 12.04
CA MET A 41 -15.14 15.67 11.00
C MET A 41 -13.74 15.12 11.27
N TYR A 42 -12.84 15.96 11.77
CA TYR A 42 -11.50 15.57 12.17
C TYR A 42 -11.52 14.57 13.33
N ILE A 43 -12.32 14.85 14.36
CA ILE A 43 -12.52 13.92 15.49
C ILE A 43 -13.11 12.59 15.00
N GLN A 44 -14.08 12.61 14.09
CA GLN A 44 -14.62 11.39 13.49
C GLN A 44 -13.56 10.59 12.73
N ARG A 45 -12.70 11.25 11.95
CA ARG A 45 -11.59 10.58 11.28
C ARG A 45 -10.64 9.92 12.28
N LEU A 46 -10.26 10.64 13.34
CA LEU A 46 -9.40 10.07 14.38
C LEU A 46 -10.06 8.85 15.03
N MET A 47 -11.35 8.90 15.30
CA MET A 47 -12.07 7.76 15.85
C MET A 47 -12.01 6.54 14.91
N ILE A 48 -12.21 6.73 13.61
CA ILE A 48 -12.15 5.63 12.62
C ILE A 48 -10.74 5.04 12.53
N GLN A 49 -9.72 5.89 12.36
CA GLN A 49 -8.33 5.49 12.24
C GLN A 49 -7.79 4.75 13.47
N ASN A 50 -8.41 4.97 14.63
CA ASN A 50 -8.01 4.38 15.90
C ASN A 50 -9.04 3.36 16.44
N ASN A 51 -9.98 2.94 15.58
CA ASN A 51 -11.04 1.99 15.89
C ASN A 51 -11.81 2.30 17.20
N VAL A 52 -12.26 3.55 17.32
CA VAL A 52 -13.01 4.07 18.47
C VAL A 52 -14.48 4.20 18.11
N ILE A 53 -15.34 3.68 18.97
CA ILE A 53 -16.79 3.84 18.88
C ILE A 53 -17.33 4.65 20.05
N VAL A 54 -18.47 5.31 19.86
CA VAL A 54 -19.21 5.92 20.98
C VAL A 54 -20.28 4.93 21.45
N ARG A 55 -20.24 4.56 22.74
CA ARG A 55 -21.30 3.82 23.42
C ARG A 55 -21.74 4.61 24.65
N GLU A 56 -23.04 4.84 24.79
CA GLU A 56 -23.61 5.52 25.97
C GLU A 56 -22.94 6.89 26.28
N ASN A 57 -22.68 7.68 25.23
CA ASN A 57 -21.97 8.97 25.29
C ASN A 57 -20.51 8.89 25.80
N LYS A 58 -19.91 7.71 25.83
CA LYS A 58 -18.48 7.50 26.13
C LYS A 58 -17.77 6.90 24.94
N GLY A 59 -16.54 7.35 24.69
CA GLY A 59 -15.69 6.73 23.70
C GLY A 59 -15.25 5.34 24.19
N HIS A 60 -15.07 4.39 23.29
CA HIS A 60 -14.53 3.07 23.58
C HIS A 60 -13.57 2.70 22.47
N CYS A 61 -12.29 2.52 22.81
CA CYS A 61 -11.27 2.08 21.88
C CYS A 61 -11.29 0.55 21.77
N LEU A 62 -11.57 0.02 20.59
CA LEU A 62 -11.64 -1.42 20.35
C LEU A 62 -10.25 -2.08 20.24
N ILE A 63 -9.22 -1.31 19.87
CA ILE A 63 -7.82 -1.77 19.85
C ILE A 63 -7.32 -2.00 21.28
N CYS A 64 -7.49 -0.99 22.15
CA CYS A 64 -7.05 -1.04 23.54
C CYS A 64 -8.06 -1.72 24.48
N LYS A 65 -9.31 -1.88 24.05
CA LYS A 65 -10.45 -2.41 24.83
C LYS A 65 -10.74 -1.61 26.12
N VAL A 66 -10.62 -0.29 26.03
CA VAL A 66 -10.83 0.63 27.16
C VAL A 66 -11.87 1.69 26.83
N ASN A 67 -12.61 2.13 27.86
CA ASN A 67 -13.45 3.31 27.78
C ASN A 67 -12.57 4.57 27.82
N LEU A 68 -12.98 5.59 27.08
CA LEU A 68 -12.23 6.82 26.87
C LEU A 68 -12.96 7.98 27.55
N GLU A 69 -12.22 8.71 28.37
CA GLU A 69 -12.63 10.02 28.89
C GLU A 69 -12.05 11.15 28.02
N ASP A 70 -10.83 10.96 27.51
CA ASP A 70 -10.15 11.85 26.56
C ASP A 70 -9.61 11.04 25.37
N LEU A 71 -10.16 11.32 24.19
CA LEU A 71 -9.75 10.68 22.94
C LEU A 71 -8.31 11.03 22.56
N LEU A 72 -7.93 12.30 22.68
CA LEU A 72 -6.63 12.78 22.20
C LEU A 72 -5.51 12.28 23.10
N GLY A 73 -5.67 12.40 24.42
CA GLY A 73 -4.74 11.85 25.39
C GLY A 73 -4.60 10.33 25.26
N HIS A 74 -5.70 9.61 24.97
CA HIS A 74 -5.63 8.18 24.73
C HIS A 74 -4.83 7.83 23.46
N ILE A 75 -5.14 8.43 22.32
CA ILE A 75 -4.44 8.14 21.06
C ILE A 75 -2.95 8.46 21.18
N GLN A 76 -2.59 9.53 21.90
CA GLN A 76 -1.19 9.91 22.13
C GLN A 76 -0.49 9.07 23.20
N SER A 77 -1.21 8.21 23.93
CA SER A 77 -0.63 7.37 24.97
C SER A 77 0.35 6.36 24.37
N PHE A 78 1.44 6.10 25.12
CA PHE A 78 2.45 5.12 24.71
C PHE A 78 1.87 3.73 24.43
N GLN A 79 0.87 3.32 25.23
CA GLN A 79 0.21 2.02 25.06
C GLN A 79 -0.54 1.92 23.73
N HIS A 80 -1.33 2.94 23.38
CA HIS A 80 -2.09 2.96 22.13
C HIS A 80 -1.15 3.03 20.91
N GLN A 81 -0.17 3.93 20.95
CA GLN A 81 0.84 4.06 19.90
C GLN A 81 1.63 2.76 19.70
N GLY A 82 1.99 2.06 20.78
CA GLY A 82 2.66 0.77 20.70
C GLY A 82 1.83 -0.33 20.02
N LEU A 83 0.51 -0.32 20.18
CA LEU A 83 -0.39 -1.24 19.47
C LEU A 83 -0.56 -0.85 18.00
N MET A 84 -0.71 0.45 17.71
CA MET A 84 -0.79 0.94 16.32
C MET A 84 0.48 0.63 15.53
N LEU A 85 1.66 0.74 16.14
CA LEU A 85 2.92 0.36 15.51
C LEU A 85 2.96 -1.13 15.16
N GLN A 86 2.46 -2.01 16.05
CA GLN A 86 2.39 -3.44 15.77
C GLN A 86 1.41 -3.77 14.64
N ILE A 87 0.26 -3.08 14.59
CA ILE A 87 -0.70 -3.22 13.50
C ILE A 87 -0.09 -2.76 12.18
N ASN A 88 0.57 -1.59 12.15
CA ASN A 88 1.24 -1.10 10.94
C ASN A 88 2.32 -2.09 10.46
N ALA A 89 3.11 -2.66 11.38
CA ALA A 89 4.10 -3.67 11.04
C ALA A 89 3.48 -4.94 10.41
N ILE A 90 2.26 -5.34 10.82
CA ILE A 90 1.53 -6.44 10.17
C ILE A 90 1.14 -6.05 8.74
N VAL A 91 0.58 -4.85 8.56
CA VAL A 91 0.15 -4.35 7.25
C VAL A 91 1.34 -4.29 6.29
N GLU A 92 2.48 -3.76 6.75
CA GLU A 92 3.72 -3.70 5.98
C GLU A 92 4.24 -5.09 5.62
N ARG A 93 4.33 -6.00 6.59
CA ARG A 93 4.80 -7.38 6.38
C ARG A 93 3.90 -8.16 5.41
N ASP A 94 2.60 -7.88 5.41
CA ASP A 94 1.67 -8.52 4.48
C ASP A 94 1.85 -8.06 3.02
N GLY A 95 2.59 -6.96 2.79
CA GLY A 95 2.75 -6.34 1.48
C GLY A 95 1.72 -5.24 1.21
N ALA A 96 1.18 -4.62 2.25
CA ALA A 96 0.15 -3.58 2.18
C ALA A 96 -1.18 -4.01 1.53
N PHE A 97 -1.50 -5.31 1.53
CA PHE A 97 -2.81 -5.79 1.08
C PHE A 97 -3.95 -5.52 2.06
N LEU A 98 -3.62 -5.10 3.28
CA LEU A 98 -4.56 -4.70 4.33
C LEU A 98 -4.74 -3.19 4.34
N GLU A 99 -5.92 -2.73 3.95
CA GLU A 99 -6.30 -1.32 3.96
C GLU A 99 -6.92 -0.94 5.31
N LEU A 100 -6.19 -0.13 6.07
CA LEU A 100 -6.70 0.40 7.33
C LEU A 100 -7.81 1.44 7.09
N PRO A 101 -8.84 1.48 7.95
CA PRO A 101 -9.85 2.51 7.92
C PRO A 101 -9.26 3.92 7.98
N HIS A 102 -9.56 4.73 6.98
CA HIS A 102 -9.08 6.12 6.89
C HIS A 102 -10.17 7.12 6.46
N ASN A 103 -11.30 6.64 5.92
CA ASN A 103 -12.33 7.48 5.34
C ASN A 103 -13.55 7.62 6.26
N ILE A 104 -13.99 8.85 6.49
CA ILE A 104 -15.21 9.18 7.24
C ILE A 104 -16.51 8.92 6.47
N ARG A 105 -16.47 8.87 5.14
CA ARG A 105 -17.64 8.69 4.26
C ARG A 105 -18.14 7.26 4.25
N GLU A 106 -17.21 6.33 4.36
CA GLU A 106 -17.50 4.93 4.57
C GLU A 106 -16.91 4.54 5.92
N PRO A 107 -17.59 4.88 7.04
CA PRO A 107 -17.11 4.61 8.38
C PRO A 107 -17.17 3.11 8.66
N ARG A 108 -16.28 2.38 8.01
CA ARG A 108 -16.00 0.98 8.26
C ARG A 108 -14.90 0.97 9.30
N LEU A 109 -15.16 0.31 10.40
CA LEU A 109 -14.18 0.14 11.48
C LEU A 109 -13.33 -1.12 11.29
N ASN A 110 -13.60 -1.88 10.22
CA ASN A 110 -12.90 -3.10 9.89
C ASN A 110 -11.86 -2.83 8.82
N VAL A 111 -10.76 -3.58 8.87
CA VAL A 111 -9.69 -3.56 7.88
C VAL A 111 -10.18 -4.31 6.64
N TYR A 112 -9.96 -3.74 5.46
CA TYR A 112 -10.28 -4.42 4.21
C TYR A 112 -9.04 -5.14 3.68
N CYS A 113 -9.19 -6.41 3.31
CA CYS A 113 -8.13 -7.19 2.68
C CYS A 113 -8.40 -7.26 1.18
N THR A 114 -7.53 -6.63 0.40
CA THR A 114 -7.67 -6.49 -1.06
C THR A 114 -7.55 -7.81 -1.83
N ILE A 115 -6.75 -8.75 -1.31
CA ILE A 115 -6.52 -10.05 -1.96
C ILE A 115 -7.53 -11.12 -1.54
N CYS A 116 -8.14 -10.97 -0.37
CA CYS A 116 -9.23 -11.84 0.07
C CYS A 116 -10.62 -11.29 -0.29
N ASP A 117 -10.70 -10.05 -0.77
CA ASP A 117 -11.95 -9.32 -1.03
C ASP A 117 -12.92 -9.39 0.17
N GLY A 118 -12.41 -9.02 1.36
CA GLY A 118 -13.14 -9.24 2.60
C GLY A 118 -12.72 -8.35 3.76
N TYR A 119 -13.55 -8.30 4.80
CA TYR A 119 -13.31 -7.49 6.00
C TYR A 119 -12.76 -8.33 7.16
N VAL A 120 -11.81 -7.74 7.87
CA VAL A 120 -11.16 -8.28 9.06
C VAL A 120 -11.37 -7.32 10.21
N ASP A 121 -11.72 -7.83 11.39
CA ASP A 121 -11.84 -7.02 12.59
C ASP A 121 -10.53 -6.27 12.85
N PHE A 122 -10.63 -4.95 13.08
CA PHE A 122 -9.46 -4.10 13.30
C PHE A 122 -8.90 -4.25 14.73
N SER A 123 -8.24 -5.38 14.96
CA SER A 123 -7.51 -5.68 16.18
C SER A 123 -6.27 -6.51 15.86
N LEU A 124 -5.21 -6.32 16.64
CA LEU A 124 -3.92 -7.01 16.45
C LEU A 124 -4.09 -8.53 16.26
N LYS A 125 -4.82 -9.17 17.17
CA LYS A 125 -5.05 -10.62 17.15
C LYS A 125 -5.76 -11.08 15.87
N LYS A 126 -6.77 -10.33 15.42
CA LYS A 126 -7.59 -10.73 14.25
C LYS A 126 -6.84 -10.55 12.94
N LEU A 127 -6.04 -9.50 12.85
CA LEU A 127 -5.14 -9.30 11.72
C LEU A 127 -4.07 -10.39 11.66
N GLU A 128 -3.46 -10.75 12.79
CA GLU A 128 -2.51 -11.87 12.85
C GLU A 128 -3.15 -13.22 12.46
N GLU A 129 -4.33 -13.52 12.99
CA GLU A 129 -5.09 -14.73 12.62
C GLU A 129 -5.40 -14.77 11.12
N HIS A 130 -5.76 -13.62 10.54
CA HIS A 130 -6.09 -13.51 9.12
C HIS A 130 -4.89 -13.77 8.22
N ILE A 131 -3.77 -13.06 8.43
CA ILE A 131 -2.59 -13.19 7.56
C ILE A 131 -1.96 -14.58 7.62
N HIS A 132 -2.12 -15.28 8.76
CA HIS A 132 -1.65 -16.64 8.93
C HIS A 132 -2.63 -17.70 8.43
N SER A 133 -3.85 -17.31 8.04
CA SER A 133 -4.87 -18.26 7.57
C SER A 133 -4.45 -18.90 6.24
N PRO A 134 -4.75 -20.19 6.01
CA PRO A 134 -4.42 -20.86 4.75
C PRO A 134 -5.04 -20.18 3.52
N ASN A 135 -6.23 -19.60 3.66
CA ASN A 135 -6.92 -18.90 2.58
C ASN A 135 -6.18 -17.63 2.19
N HIS A 136 -5.79 -16.80 3.17
CA HIS A 136 -5.03 -15.58 2.92
C HIS A 136 -3.65 -15.90 2.35
N LYS A 137 -2.92 -16.86 2.93
CA LYS A 137 -1.62 -17.30 2.41
C LYS A 137 -1.70 -17.71 0.94
N ARG A 138 -2.73 -18.47 0.56
CA ARG A 138 -2.95 -18.85 -0.84
C ARG A 138 -3.24 -17.62 -1.71
N ALA A 139 -4.14 -16.74 -1.28
CA ALA A 139 -4.47 -15.52 -2.02
C ALA A 139 -3.23 -14.62 -2.21
N ARG A 140 -2.42 -14.46 -1.16
CA ARG A 140 -1.16 -13.71 -1.20
C ARG A 140 -0.18 -14.34 -2.17
N ALA A 141 0.03 -15.66 -2.10
CA ALA A 141 0.90 -16.37 -3.02
C ALA A 141 0.51 -16.15 -4.49
N MET A 142 -0.79 -16.16 -4.80
CA MET A 142 -1.27 -15.86 -6.15
C MET A 142 -1.07 -14.39 -6.54
N ALA A 143 -1.31 -13.46 -5.60
CA ALA A 143 -1.18 -12.03 -5.85
C ALA A 143 0.28 -11.62 -6.09
N VAL A 144 1.25 -12.18 -5.36
CA VAL A 144 2.66 -11.78 -5.46
C VAL A 144 3.36 -12.32 -6.70
N GLN A 145 2.92 -13.44 -7.27
CA GLN A 145 3.54 -14.06 -8.45
C GLN A 145 3.74 -13.10 -9.63
N PRO A 146 2.70 -12.41 -10.16
CA PRO A 146 2.86 -11.52 -11.29
C PRO A 146 3.78 -10.33 -10.96
N TYR A 147 3.73 -9.78 -9.75
CA TYR A 147 4.61 -8.67 -9.37
C TYR A 147 6.07 -9.07 -9.19
N ASN A 148 6.34 -10.38 -9.11
CA ASN A 148 7.68 -10.95 -9.00
C ASN A 148 8.14 -11.66 -10.28
N GLY A 149 7.39 -11.55 -11.38
CA GLY A 149 7.72 -12.21 -12.64
C GLY A 149 7.77 -13.73 -12.52
N ILE A 150 6.90 -14.30 -11.69
CA ILE A 150 6.75 -15.74 -11.48
C ILE A 150 5.57 -16.22 -12.32
N PHE A 151 5.77 -17.31 -13.08
CA PHE A 151 4.80 -17.84 -14.02
C PHE A 151 4.66 -19.35 -13.86
N SER A 152 3.46 -19.89 -14.07
CA SER A 152 3.26 -21.33 -14.24
C SER A 152 3.92 -21.81 -15.53
N VAL A 153 4.54 -22.99 -15.49
CA VAL A 153 5.15 -23.60 -16.66
C VAL A 153 4.09 -24.26 -17.54
N GLU A 154 4.10 -24.01 -18.85
CA GLU A 154 3.16 -24.67 -19.77
C GLU A 154 3.30 -26.19 -19.69
N GLY A 155 2.18 -26.86 -19.38
CA GLY A 155 2.14 -28.32 -19.27
C GLY A 155 2.55 -28.88 -17.90
N SER A 156 2.87 -28.04 -16.92
CA SER A 156 3.09 -28.45 -15.51
C SER A 156 2.23 -27.60 -14.57
N ASN A 157 1.44 -28.26 -13.72
CA ASN A 157 0.72 -27.58 -12.65
C ASN A 157 1.57 -27.42 -11.39
N ASP A 158 2.69 -28.14 -11.34
CA ASP A 158 3.50 -28.31 -10.14
C ASP A 158 4.77 -27.45 -10.18
N ASP A 159 5.10 -26.85 -11.34
CA ASP A 159 6.29 -26.04 -11.54
C ASP A 159 5.98 -24.57 -11.82
N LEU A 160 6.77 -23.70 -11.22
CA LEU A 160 6.84 -22.27 -11.46
C LEU A 160 8.19 -21.90 -12.05
N TRP A 161 8.22 -20.85 -12.85
CA TRP A 161 9.42 -20.24 -13.41
C TRP A 161 9.49 -18.77 -13.02
N CYS A 162 10.61 -18.35 -12.44
CA CYS A 162 10.88 -16.93 -12.20
C CYS A 162 11.69 -16.34 -13.35
N LYS A 163 11.14 -15.35 -14.04
CA LYS A 163 11.81 -14.63 -15.13
C LYS A 163 12.97 -13.76 -14.65
N ILE A 164 12.92 -13.25 -13.42
CA ILE A 164 13.98 -12.40 -12.84
C ILE A 164 15.22 -13.25 -12.52
N CYS A 165 14.99 -14.43 -11.95
CA CYS A 165 16.05 -15.34 -11.53
C CYS A 165 16.47 -16.34 -12.63
N GLN A 166 15.60 -16.61 -13.60
CA GLN A 166 15.74 -17.64 -14.63
C GLN A 166 15.85 -19.06 -14.03
N VAL A 167 15.05 -19.33 -13.00
CA VAL A 167 15.04 -20.61 -12.26
C VAL A 167 13.64 -21.21 -12.21
N TYR A 168 13.58 -22.53 -12.10
CA TYR A 168 12.35 -23.30 -11.89
C TYR A 168 12.27 -23.75 -10.43
N PHE A 169 11.07 -23.78 -9.87
CA PHE A 169 10.81 -24.24 -8.51
C PHE A 169 9.38 -24.76 -8.36
N GLU A 170 9.13 -25.53 -7.31
CA GLU A 170 7.85 -26.16 -7.07
C GLU A 170 6.75 -25.14 -6.70
N ASN A 171 5.52 -25.38 -7.17
CA ASN A 171 4.34 -24.56 -6.92
C ASN A 171 3.74 -24.79 -5.51
N TYR A 172 4.58 -24.63 -4.48
CA TYR A 172 4.18 -24.65 -3.07
C TYR A 172 4.21 -23.23 -2.49
N ILE A 173 3.23 -22.90 -1.65
CA ILE A 173 3.07 -21.57 -1.05
C ILE A 173 4.34 -21.17 -0.28
N GLU A 174 4.93 -22.10 0.46
CA GLU A 174 6.14 -21.91 1.25
C GLU A 174 7.33 -21.56 0.35
N ILE A 175 7.48 -22.23 -0.78
CA ILE A 175 8.58 -22.01 -1.73
C ILE A 175 8.43 -20.66 -2.44
N ILE A 176 7.19 -20.26 -2.79
CA ILE A 176 6.93 -18.93 -3.35
C ILE A 176 7.37 -17.84 -2.37
N PHE A 177 7.03 -17.97 -1.09
CA PHE A 177 7.43 -16.98 -0.08
C PHE A 177 8.92 -17.02 0.23
N GLU A 178 9.55 -18.19 0.30
CA GLU A 178 11.01 -18.29 0.41
C GLU A 178 11.69 -17.56 -0.75
N HIS A 179 11.20 -17.75 -1.98
CA HIS A 179 11.75 -17.09 -3.16
C HIS A 179 11.47 -15.57 -3.22
N VAL A 180 10.30 -15.10 -2.80
CA VAL A 180 9.95 -13.67 -2.87
C VAL A 180 10.51 -12.90 -1.68
N ASP A 181 10.33 -13.42 -0.46
CA ASP A 181 10.61 -12.71 0.78
C ASP A 181 12.04 -12.97 1.30
N GLU A 182 12.62 -14.16 1.06
CA GLU A 182 13.90 -14.58 1.68
C GLU A 182 15.08 -14.70 0.70
N ASP A 183 14.83 -14.92 -0.59
CA ASP A 183 15.87 -14.99 -1.62
C ASP A 183 16.49 -13.61 -1.87
N LYS A 184 17.69 -13.42 -1.32
CA LYS A 184 18.47 -12.18 -1.48
C LYS A 184 18.82 -11.89 -2.92
N GLU A 185 19.02 -12.91 -3.75
CA GLU A 185 19.40 -12.72 -5.14
C GLU A 185 18.22 -12.18 -5.96
N HIS A 186 17.04 -12.80 -5.81
CA HIS A 186 15.79 -12.32 -6.40
C HIS A 186 15.53 -10.86 -6.02
N ASN A 187 15.53 -10.58 -4.72
CA ASN A 187 15.29 -9.24 -4.18
C ASN A 187 16.31 -8.22 -4.69
N THR A 188 17.59 -8.59 -4.76
CA THR A 188 18.65 -7.70 -5.28
C THR A 188 18.44 -7.39 -6.76
N ARG A 189 18.08 -8.38 -7.58
CA ARG A 189 17.87 -8.19 -9.02
C ARG A 189 16.63 -7.32 -9.28
N LEU A 190 15.51 -7.63 -8.64
CA LEU A 190 14.27 -6.86 -8.78
C LEU A 190 14.46 -5.42 -8.29
N THR A 191 15.06 -5.22 -7.11
CA THR A 191 15.33 -3.87 -6.57
C THR A 191 16.23 -3.05 -7.49
N LYS A 192 17.25 -3.65 -8.12
CA LYS A 192 18.10 -2.95 -9.10
C LYS A 192 17.32 -2.49 -10.32
N ILE A 193 16.42 -3.32 -10.85
CA ILE A 193 15.57 -2.95 -11.98
C ILE A 193 14.64 -1.80 -11.56
N LEU A 194 13.96 -1.92 -10.42
CA LEU A 194 13.04 -0.91 -9.91
C LEU A 194 13.74 0.43 -9.64
N GLY A 195 14.91 0.41 -9.01
CA GLY A 195 15.70 1.62 -8.73
C GLY A 195 16.23 2.30 -9.99
N LEU A 196 16.49 1.55 -11.08
CA LEU A 196 16.86 2.16 -12.36
C LEU A 196 15.68 2.89 -13.02
N ILE A 197 14.47 2.35 -12.93
CA ILE A 197 13.30 2.93 -13.60
C ILE A 197 12.61 4.02 -12.79
N GLU A 198 12.88 4.10 -11.49
CA GLU A 198 12.32 5.11 -10.59
C GLU A 198 12.59 6.53 -11.12
N GLY A 199 11.52 7.31 -11.31
CA GLY A 199 11.58 8.66 -11.87
C GLY A 199 11.92 8.75 -13.37
N GLN A 200 12.08 7.63 -14.09
CA GLN A 200 12.49 7.62 -15.50
C GLN A 200 11.33 7.55 -16.51
N ASN A 201 10.08 7.44 -16.04
CA ASN A 201 8.89 7.20 -16.87
C ASN A 201 9.04 5.93 -17.75
N ILE A 202 9.51 4.85 -17.13
CA ILE A 202 9.65 3.52 -17.71
C ILE A 202 8.70 2.57 -16.97
N THR A 203 7.91 1.79 -17.71
CA THR A 203 6.97 0.81 -17.14
C THR A 203 7.42 -0.62 -17.47
N ILE A 204 7.39 -1.50 -16.47
CA ILE A 204 7.76 -2.92 -16.60
C ILE A 204 6.58 -3.88 -16.37
N ASP A 205 5.35 -3.37 -16.24
CA ASP A 205 4.18 -4.17 -15.88
C ASP A 205 3.97 -5.34 -16.83
N LYS A 206 4.11 -5.13 -18.15
CA LYS A 206 4.01 -6.21 -19.14
C LYS A 206 5.12 -7.24 -18.99
N TYR A 207 6.34 -6.81 -18.70
CA TYR A 207 7.47 -7.72 -18.46
C TYR A 207 7.21 -8.62 -17.25
N LEU A 208 6.62 -8.08 -16.19
CA LEU A 208 6.29 -8.82 -14.97
C LEU A 208 5.04 -9.69 -15.10
N THR A 209 4.05 -9.29 -15.92
CA THR A 209 2.74 -9.98 -16.00
C THR A 209 2.56 -10.89 -17.21
N ASN A 210 3.43 -10.82 -18.23
CA ASN A 210 3.34 -11.67 -19.42
C ASN A 210 4.60 -12.51 -19.57
N VAL A 211 4.46 -13.84 -19.53
CA VAL A 211 5.58 -14.80 -19.65
C VAL A 211 6.47 -14.58 -20.89
N THR A 212 5.89 -14.17 -22.02
CA THR A 212 6.62 -13.99 -23.28
C THR A 212 7.24 -12.60 -23.47
N GLU A 213 6.83 -11.61 -22.68
CA GLU A 213 7.32 -10.23 -22.81
C GLU A 213 8.69 -10.09 -22.13
N ASP A 214 9.70 -9.68 -22.88
CA ASP A 214 11.07 -9.47 -22.39
C ASP A 214 11.47 -7.99 -22.31
N LYS A 215 10.56 -7.06 -22.62
CA LYS A 215 10.85 -5.62 -22.71
C LYS A 215 10.10 -4.76 -21.71
N ALA A 216 10.75 -3.68 -21.33
CA ALA A 216 10.20 -2.52 -20.66
C ALA A 216 9.80 -1.45 -21.70
N MET A 217 8.75 -0.68 -21.42
CA MET A 217 8.36 0.48 -22.24
C MET A 217 8.90 1.75 -21.61
N CYS A 218 9.74 2.50 -22.32
CA CYS A 218 10.14 3.85 -21.93
C CYS A 218 9.19 4.86 -22.56
N ASN A 219 8.26 5.41 -21.77
CA ASN A 219 7.27 6.38 -22.26
C ASN A 219 7.91 7.73 -22.58
N LYS A 220 8.99 8.11 -21.89
CA LYS A 220 9.77 9.32 -22.21
C LYS A 220 10.33 9.26 -23.63
N CYS A 221 10.93 8.13 -23.98
CA CYS A 221 11.53 7.93 -25.29
C CYS A 221 10.52 7.46 -26.35
N ASN A 222 9.41 6.86 -25.93
CA ASN A 222 8.46 6.08 -26.73
C ASN A 222 9.14 4.90 -27.44
N THR A 223 9.84 4.05 -26.69
CA THR A 223 10.57 2.89 -27.22
C THR A 223 10.55 1.72 -26.24
N GLU A 224 10.61 0.51 -26.77
CA GLU A 224 10.83 -0.71 -25.99
C GLU A 224 12.33 -0.94 -25.75
N VAL A 225 12.66 -1.44 -24.57
CA VAL A 225 14.03 -1.76 -24.13
C VAL A 225 14.00 -3.10 -23.43
N SER A 226 14.88 -4.04 -23.79
CA SER A 226 14.97 -5.33 -23.08
C SER A 226 15.14 -5.11 -21.57
N CYS A 227 14.30 -5.76 -20.77
CA CYS A 227 14.18 -5.53 -19.34
C CYS A 227 15.24 -6.35 -18.59
N ASN A 228 16.46 -5.84 -18.58
CA ASN A 228 17.53 -6.27 -17.69
C ASN A 228 18.39 -5.07 -17.29
N VAL A 229 19.16 -5.24 -16.21
CA VAL A 229 19.94 -4.16 -15.59
C VAL A 229 20.82 -3.44 -16.61
N ASP A 230 21.62 -4.18 -17.40
CA ASP A 230 22.58 -3.60 -18.34
C ASP A 230 21.90 -2.80 -19.45
N ASN A 231 20.80 -3.33 -20.01
CA ASN A 231 20.07 -2.68 -21.10
C ASN A 231 19.33 -1.43 -20.62
N LEU A 232 18.69 -1.50 -19.46
CA LEU A 232 18.00 -0.36 -18.86
C LEU A 232 19.01 0.75 -18.51
N GLU A 233 20.10 0.40 -17.84
CA GLU A 233 21.14 1.35 -17.47
C GLU A 233 21.75 2.04 -18.70
N ARG A 234 22.06 1.28 -19.75
CA ARG A 234 22.56 1.82 -21.03
C ARG A 234 21.54 2.71 -21.73
N HIS A 235 20.25 2.37 -21.66
CA HIS A 235 19.19 3.20 -22.22
C HIS A 235 19.08 4.54 -21.47
N ILE A 236 19.01 4.49 -20.14
CA ILE A 236 18.84 5.66 -19.27
C ILE A 236 20.04 6.61 -19.38
N LYS A 237 21.26 6.08 -19.38
CA LYS A 237 22.50 6.87 -19.59
C LYS A 237 22.70 7.29 -21.05
N GLY A 238 21.83 6.84 -21.96
CA GLY A 238 21.93 7.12 -23.38
C GLY A 238 21.46 8.53 -23.71
N LYS A 239 22.16 9.20 -24.64
CA LYS A 239 21.84 10.58 -25.09
C LYS A 239 20.39 10.79 -25.53
N ARG A 240 19.71 9.74 -26.02
CA ARG A 240 18.30 9.83 -26.45
C ARG A 240 17.33 9.98 -25.28
N HIS A 241 17.68 9.49 -24.09
CA HIS A 241 16.87 9.60 -22.88
C HIS A 241 17.07 10.94 -22.19
N ASP A 242 18.26 11.53 -22.27
CA ASP A 242 18.57 12.86 -21.70
C ASP A 242 18.02 14.03 -22.54
N ASN A 243 17.91 13.87 -23.86
CA ASN A 243 17.60 14.97 -24.79
C ASN A 243 16.11 15.30 -24.98
N LYS A 244 15.20 14.65 -24.24
CA LYS A 244 13.79 15.03 -24.19
C LYS A 244 13.49 15.69 -22.84
N LYS A 245 13.84 16.97 -22.73
CA LYS A 245 13.25 17.91 -21.76
C LYS A 245 12.16 18.68 -22.45
#